data_AF-A0AA35Z3I0-F1
#
_entry.id   AF-A0AA35Z3I0-F1
#
_cell.length_a   1.000
_cell.length_b   1.000
_cell.length_c   1.000
_cell.angle_alpha   90.00
_cell.angle_beta   90.00
_cell.angle_gamma   90.00
#
_symmetry.space_group_name_H-M   'P 1'
#
loop_
_entity.id
_entity.type
_entity.pdbx_description
1 polymer ?
#
loop_
_entity_poly.entity_id
_entity_poly.type
_entity_poly.pdbx_seq_one_letter_code
_entity_poly.pdbx_strand_id
1 'polypeptide(L)'
;MESLREKNLRVMYEFLERIQKRVSFAIYTNTPVVRHSRQTSPGPSLSTISYPHQFPVEAQAKSLDQFVMASSIDAAGEPIPTSAVLMSASKHIATRCRGENVAFLKCKKDDPNPEICLEKGRQVTRCVLSLLKDLHQKCTKEMDAYAGCMYYNTDEFELCRKQQKDFEKACPLS
;
A
#
# COMPACT_ATOMS: atom_id res chain seq x y z
N MET A 1 -2.06 20.25 -17.15
CA MET A 1 -2.17 18.78 -17.22
C MET A 1 -1.28 18.20 -16.14
N GLU A 2 -1.86 17.78 -15.00
CA GLU A 2 -1.11 17.20 -13.89
C GLU A 2 -0.66 15.78 -14.29
N SER A 3 0.64 15.53 -14.34
CA SER A 3 1.23 14.28 -14.85
C SER A 3 0.83 13.09 -13.99
N LEU A 4 0.60 11.91 -14.59
CA LEU A 4 0.34 10.65 -13.85
C LEU A 4 1.40 10.38 -12.77
N ARG A 5 2.64 10.85 -13.00
CA ARG A 5 3.77 10.78 -12.06
C ARG A 5 3.60 11.72 -10.86
N GLU A 6 3.00 12.89 -11.08
CA GLU A 6 2.66 13.90 -10.05
C GLU A 6 1.49 13.45 -9.19
N LYS A 7 0.49 12.81 -9.79
CA LYS A 7 -0.63 12.17 -9.08
C LYS A 7 -0.14 11.01 -8.22
N ASN A 8 0.74 10.17 -8.74
CA ASN A 8 1.35 9.09 -7.97
C ASN A 8 2.22 9.62 -6.82
N LEU A 9 2.95 10.74 -7.02
CA LEU A 9 3.73 11.38 -5.96
C LEU A 9 2.84 12.01 -4.87
N ARG A 10 1.76 12.69 -5.24
CA ARG A 10 0.76 13.20 -4.28
C ARG A 10 0.08 12.07 -3.53
N VAL A 11 -0.29 10.99 -4.22
CA VAL A 11 -0.87 9.80 -3.58
C VAL A 11 0.13 9.17 -2.63
N MET A 12 1.42 9.08 -2.97
CA MET A 12 2.46 8.54 -2.08
C MET A 12 2.75 9.47 -0.89
N TYR A 13 2.60 10.81 -1.05
CA TYR A 13 2.72 11.79 0.05
C TYR A 13 1.49 11.82 0.95
N GLU A 14 0.28 11.77 0.39
CA GLU A 14 -0.96 11.56 1.15
C GLU A 14 -0.98 10.18 1.80
N PHE A 15 -0.42 9.17 1.15
CA PHE A 15 -0.26 7.84 1.70
C PHE A 15 0.78 7.87 2.81
N LEU A 16 1.94 8.51 2.67
CA LEU A 16 2.89 8.69 3.77
C LEU A 16 2.32 9.55 4.90
N GLU A 17 1.55 10.60 4.64
CA GLU A 17 0.88 11.38 5.69
C GLU A 17 -0.26 10.62 6.35
N ARG A 18 -1.08 9.89 5.59
CA ARG A 18 -2.15 9.01 6.10
C ARG A 18 -1.57 7.81 6.83
N ILE A 19 -0.43 7.28 6.38
CA ILE A 19 0.36 6.26 7.08
C ILE A 19 0.92 6.85 8.35
N GLN A 20 1.58 7.99 8.35
CA GLN A 20 2.11 8.58 9.57
C GLN A 20 0.99 8.92 10.57
N LYS A 21 -0.18 9.37 10.08
CA LYS A 21 -1.38 9.59 10.91
C LYS A 21 -2.02 8.28 11.40
N ARG A 22 -2.14 7.24 10.57
CA ARG A 22 -2.73 5.93 10.94
C ARG A 22 -1.78 5.06 11.76
N VAL A 23 -0.49 5.08 11.47
CA VAL A 23 0.58 4.43 12.25
C VAL A 23 0.76 5.13 13.59
N SER A 24 0.72 6.47 13.65
CA SER A 24 0.68 7.18 14.96
C SER A 24 -0.56 6.82 15.75
N PHE A 25 -1.76 6.79 15.13
CA PHE A 25 -3.00 6.42 15.83
C PHE A 25 -2.95 4.96 16.32
N ALA A 26 -2.54 4.02 15.47
CA ALA A 26 -2.37 2.60 15.81
C ALA A 26 -1.31 2.33 16.89
N ILE A 27 -0.25 3.15 16.97
CA ILE A 27 0.76 3.04 18.02
C ILE A 27 0.28 3.66 19.34
N TYR A 28 -0.55 4.71 19.29
CA TYR A 28 -1.00 5.45 20.49
C TYR A 28 -2.32 4.96 21.10
N THR A 29 -3.24 4.38 20.33
CA THR A 29 -4.54 3.95 20.86
C THR A 29 -4.63 2.44 20.91
N ASN A 30 -4.10 1.85 21.98
CA ASN A 30 -4.41 0.49 22.42
C ASN A 30 -5.83 0.45 23.04
N THR A 31 -6.84 0.96 22.32
CA THR A 31 -8.23 1.04 22.80
C THR A 31 -9.14 0.16 21.93
N PRO A 32 -9.85 -0.81 22.52
CA PRO A 32 -10.76 -1.68 21.77
C PRO A 32 -11.99 -0.90 21.31
N VAL A 33 -12.20 -0.79 20.00
CA VAL A 33 -13.46 -0.27 19.45
C VAL A 33 -14.48 -1.40 19.40
N VAL A 34 -15.55 -1.25 20.19
CA VAL A 34 -16.69 -2.16 20.25
C VAL A 34 -17.41 -2.20 18.88
N ARG A 35 -17.55 -3.40 18.33
CA ARG A 35 -18.28 -3.67 17.08
C ARG A 35 -19.80 -3.51 17.33
N HIS A 36 -20.44 -2.53 16.71
CA HIS A 36 -21.90 -2.56 16.56
C HIS A 36 -22.27 -3.35 15.29
N SER A 37 -22.97 -4.46 15.50
CA SER A 37 -23.52 -5.35 14.46
C SER A 37 -24.49 -4.60 13.55
N ARG A 38 -24.24 -4.63 12.23
CA ARG A 38 -25.19 -4.10 11.24
C ARG A 38 -26.16 -5.20 10.83
N GLN A 39 -27.43 -5.01 11.16
CA GLN A 39 -28.55 -5.88 10.78
C GLN A 39 -28.76 -5.88 9.26
N THR A 40 -29.07 -7.05 8.71
CA THR A 40 -29.51 -7.26 7.32
C THR A 40 -31.01 -7.08 7.20
N SER A 41 -31.46 -6.19 6.31
CA SER A 41 -32.86 -6.07 5.86
C SER A 41 -32.92 -5.80 4.35
N PRO A 42 -33.98 -6.24 3.64
CA PRO A 42 -33.99 -6.43 2.19
C PRO A 42 -34.33 -5.14 1.43
N GLY A 43 -33.66 -4.89 0.30
CA GLY A 43 -33.88 -3.72 -0.57
C GLY A 43 -35.02 -3.92 -1.59
N PRO A 44 -35.71 -2.84 -2.02
CA PRO A 44 -36.77 -2.90 -3.02
C PRO A 44 -36.25 -2.83 -4.47
N SER A 45 -37.13 -3.23 -5.39
CA SER A 45 -36.97 -3.46 -6.83
C SER A 45 -36.31 -2.34 -7.64
N LEU A 46 -35.39 -2.74 -8.53
CA LEU A 46 -34.69 -1.92 -9.53
C LEU A 46 -35.62 -1.46 -10.68
N SER A 47 -35.69 -0.15 -10.92
CA SER A 47 -36.08 0.42 -12.21
C SER A 47 -34.84 0.92 -12.94
N THR A 48 -34.62 0.37 -14.13
CA THR A 48 -33.46 0.52 -15.01
C THR A 48 -33.27 1.94 -15.54
N ILE A 49 -32.11 2.55 -15.29
CA ILE A 49 -31.59 3.69 -16.06
C ILE A 49 -30.43 3.16 -16.91
N SER A 50 -30.57 3.21 -18.24
CA SER A 50 -29.54 2.82 -19.20
C SER A 50 -28.50 3.93 -19.37
N TYR A 51 -27.23 3.62 -19.11
CA TYR A 51 -26.08 4.42 -19.56
C TYR A 51 -25.39 3.71 -20.74
N PRO A 52 -25.15 4.37 -21.88
CA PRO A 52 -24.48 3.78 -23.02
C PRO A 52 -22.96 3.99 -22.89
N HIS A 53 -22.29 3.08 -22.18
CA HIS A 53 -20.87 2.79 -22.38
C HIS A 53 -20.63 1.33 -22.00
N GLN A 54 -21.00 0.45 -22.92
CA GLN A 54 -20.75 -0.97 -22.85
C GLN A 54 -19.24 -1.20 -23.01
N PHE A 55 -18.50 -1.32 -21.91
CA PHE A 55 -17.28 -2.12 -21.93
C PHE A 55 -17.72 -3.59 -21.94
N PRO A 56 -17.23 -4.43 -22.87
CA PRO A 56 -17.65 -5.82 -22.97
C PRO A 56 -17.20 -6.59 -21.72
N VAL A 57 -18.16 -7.01 -20.90
CA VAL A 57 -17.98 -7.81 -19.67
C VAL A 57 -17.80 -9.32 -19.94
N GLU A 58 -17.74 -9.75 -21.20
CA GLU A 58 -17.76 -11.17 -21.59
C GLU A 58 -16.39 -11.82 -21.85
N ALA A 59 -15.29 -11.20 -21.43
CA ALA A 59 -13.94 -11.79 -21.58
C ALA A 59 -13.25 -12.21 -20.26
N GLN A 60 -13.96 -12.27 -19.13
CA GLN A 60 -13.36 -12.54 -17.80
C GLN A 60 -13.85 -13.83 -17.13
N ALA A 61 -14.13 -14.88 -17.91
CA ALA A 61 -14.48 -16.20 -17.38
C ALA A 61 -13.36 -17.26 -17.49
N LYS A 62 -12.10 -16.86 -17.73
CA LYS A 62 -11.01 -17.83 -18.03
C LYS A 62 -9.81 -17.85 -17.08
N SER A 63 -9.90 -17.31 -15.87
CA SER A 63 -8.82 -17.51 -14.88
C SER A 63 -9.26 -17.35 -13.43
N LEU A 64 -10.35 -18.05 -13.03
CA LEU A 64 -10.72 -18.13 -11.61
C LEU A 64 -9.66 -18.81 -10.73
N ASP A 65 -8.62 -19.41 -11.32
CA ASP A 65 -7.43 -19.92 -10.61
C ASP A 65 -6.28 -18.90 -10.51
N GLN A 66 -6.42 -17.70 -11.10
CA GLN A 66 -5.41 -16.63 -11.04
C GLN A 66 -5.75 -15.54 -10.01
N PHE A 67 -6.56 -15.87 -9.02
CA PHE A 67 -6.51 -15.20 -7.72
C PHE A 67 -5.42 -15.85 -6.84
N VAL A 68 -4.27 -16.15 -7.45
CA VAL A 68 -3.06 -16.53 -6.74
C VAL A 68 -2.75 -15.38 -5.81
N MET A 69 -2.63 -15.69 -4.51
CA MET A 69 -2.23 -14.78 -3.43
C MET A 69 -1.34 -13.67 -3.97
N ALA A 70 -1.78 -12.41 -3.84
CA ALA A 70 -1.09 -11.23 -4.39
C ALA A 70 0.39 -11.24 -3.99
N SER A 71 1.25 -11.73 -4.89
CA SER A 71 2.69 -11.77 -4.66
C SER A 71 3.21 -10.34 -4.68
N SER A 72 4.18 -10.05 -3.81
CA SER A 72 4.80 -8.72 -3.74
C SER A 72 5.89 -8.49 -4.80
N ILE A 73 6.13 -9.47 -5.67
CA ILE A 73 7.04 -9.40 -6.83
C ILE A 73 6.36 -9.76 -8.15
N ASP A 74 6.95 -9.33 -9.25
CA ASP A 74 6.57 -9.75 -10.61
C ASP A 74 7.27 -11.05 -11.04
N ALA A 75 6.97 -11.51 -12.26
CA ALA A 75 7.56 -12.71 -12.84
C ALA A 75 9.08 -12.61 -13.05
N ALA A 76 9.64 -11.40 -13.07
CA ALA A 76 11.08 -11.15 -13.16
C ALA A 76 11.76 -11.07 -11.78
N GLY A 77 11.00 -11.18 -10.69
CA GLY A 77 11.50 -11.05 -9.32
C GLY A 77 11.75 -9.60 -8.89
N GLU A 78 11.20 -8.63 -9.63
CA GLU A 78 11.24 -7.23 -9.25
C GLU A 78 10.04 -6.88 -8.37
N PRO A 79 10.24 -6.04 -7.33
CA PRO A 79 9.17 -5.71 -6.39
C PRO A 79 8.07 -4.88 -7.07
N ILE A 80 6.81 -5.23 -6.81
CA ILE A 80 5.65 -4.46 -7.28
C ILE A 80 5.21 -3.52 -6.14
N PRO A 81 5.42 -2.20 -6.26
CA PRO A 81 5.09 -1.25 -5.19
C PRO A 81 3.60 -0.90 -5.19
N THR A 82 2.73 -1.89 -4.98
CA THR A 82 1.30 -1.66 -4.74
C THR A 82 1.08 -0.97 -3.39
N SER A 83 -0.11 -0.38 -3.17
CA SER A 83 -0.42 0.25 -1.87
C SER A 83 -0.25 -0.74 -0.71
N ALA A 84 -0.78 -1.96 -0.85
CA ALA A 84 -0.69 -3.01 0.17
C ALA A 84 0.76 -3.40 0.51
N VAL A 85 1.63 -3.53 -0.50
CA VAL A 85 3.06 -3.85 -0.32
C VAL A 85 3.77 -2.70 0.38
N LEU A 86 3.58 -1.46 -0.08
CA LEU A 86 4.18 -0.28 0.55
C LEU A 86 3.67 -0.06 1.98
N MET A 87 2.40 -0.36 2.24
CA MET A 87 1.79 -0.26 3.58
C MET A 87 2.40 -1.27 4.53
N SER A 88 2.54 -2.52 4.08
CA SER A 88 3.13 -3.62 4.86
C SER A 88 4.59 -3.34 5.20
N ALA A 89 5.35 -2.76 4.28
CA ALA A 89 6.75 -2.39 4.47
C ALA A 89 6.97 -1.00 5.14
N SER A 90 5.91 -0.27 5.48
CA SER A 90 5.99 1.14 5.91
C SER A 90 6.94 1.37 7.08
N LYS A 91 6.94 0.49 8.09
CA LYS A 91 7.88 0.57 9.22
C LYS A 91 9.34 0.41 8.80
N HIS A 92 9.62 -0.52 7.88
CA HIS A 92 10.98 -0.70 7.34
C HIS A 92 11.41 0.49 6.50
N ILE A 93 10.51 1.05 5.66
CA ILE A 93 10.78 2.23 4.84
C ILE A 93 11.12 3.43 5.73
N ALA A 94 10.36 3.62 6.83
CA ALA A 94 10.56 4.72 7.76
C ALA A 94 11.94 4.68 8.46
N THR A 95 12.50 3.49 8.68
CA THR A 95 13.81 3.31 9.29
C THR A 95 14.93 3.33 8.25
N ARG A 96 14.84 2.46 7.22
CA ARG A 96 15.93 2.21 6.27
C ARG A 96 16.11 3.33 5.23
N CYS A 97 15.02 3.93 4.76
CA CYS A 97 15.04 4.99 3.76
C CYS A 97 14.82 6.39 4.36
N ARG A 98 15.08 6.55 5.66
CA ARG A 98 14.81 7.80 6.38
C ARG A 98 15.57 8.98 5.80
N GLY A 99 16.84 8.79 5.44
CA GLY A 99 17.71 9.86 4.95
C GLY A 99 17.21 10.44 3.63
N GLU A 100 16.92 9.56 2.68
CA GLU A 100 16.39 9.87 1.36
C GLU A 100 15.03 10.54 1.47
N ASN A 101 14.14 9.98 2.31
CA ASN A 101 12.81 10.53 2.55
C ASN A 101 12.91 11.95 3.11
N VAL A 102 13.66 12.16 4.20
CA VAL A 102 13.81 13.49 4.81
C VAL A 102 14.42 14.49 3.84
N ALA A 103 15.41 14.10 3.04
CA ALA A 103 16.00 14.96 2.03
C ALA A 103 14.98 15.38 0.95
N PHE A 104 14.14 14.45 0.49
CA PHE A 104 13.07 14.73 -0.46
C PHE A 104 12.00 15.66 0.13
N LEU A 105 11.54 15.40 1.36
CA LEU A 105 10.55 16.25 2.05
C LEU A 105 11.09 17.67 2.28
N LYS A 106 12.37 17.82 2.65
CA LYS A 106 13.03 19.13 2.80
C LYS A 106 13.04 19.90 1.49
N CYS A 107 13.47 19.26 0.40
CA CYS A 107 13.46 19.88 -0.93
C CYS A 107 12.06 20.37 -1.32
N LYS A 108 11.02 19.56 -1.09
CA LYS A 108 9.62 19.94 -1.35
C LYS A 108 9.11 21.08 -0.48
N LYS A 109 9.64 21.22 0.74
CA LYS A 109 9.32 22.32 1.64
C LYS A 109 9.98 23.62 1.19
N ASP A 110 11.20 23.53 0.68
CA ASP A 110 12.00 24.68 0.25
C ASP A 110 11.55 25.20 -1.12
N ASP A 111 11.14 24.31 -2.04
CA ASP A 111 10.67 24.67 -3.38
C ASP A 111 9.48 23.77 -3.82
N PRO A 112 8.31 24.35 -4.16
CA PRO A 112 7.17 23.57 -4.63
C PRO A 112 7.35 22.99 -6.04
N ASN A 113 8.31 23.49 -6.85
CA ASN A 113 8.55 23.02 -8.21
C ASN A 113 8.93 21.53 -8.22
N PRO A 114 8.14 20.65 -8.86
CA PRO A 114 8.40 19.22 -8.87
C PRO A 114 9.73 18.83 -9.55
N GLU A 115 10.25 19.64 -10.48
CA GLU A 115 11.44 19.31 -11.26
C GLU A 115 12.73 19.40 -10.43
N ILE A 116 12.81 20.36 -9.51
CA ILE A 116 14.00 20.61 -8.67
C ILE A 116 14.30 19.41 -7.76
N CYS A 117 13.26 18.70 -7.32
CA CYS A 117 13.40 17.58 -6.39
C CYS A 117 13.42 16.20 -7.06
N LEU A 118 13.47 16.11 -8.39
CA LEU A 118 13.41 14.83 -9.13
C LEU A 118 14.53 13.87 -8.74
N GLU A 119 15.74 14.38 -8.56
CA GLU A 119 16.88 13.53 -8.21
C GLU A 119 16.73 12.91 -6.81
N LYS A 120 16.27 13.70 -5.83
CA LYS A 120 15.97 13.19 -4.49
C LYS A 120 14.80 12.21 -4.51
N GLY A 121 13.80 12.44 -5.35
CA GLY A 121 12.70 11.50 -5.58
C GLY A 121 13.20 10.16 -6.14
N ARG A 122 14.14 10.17 -7.10
CA ARG A 122 14.77 8.95 -7.62
C ARG A 122 15.54 8.19 -6.55
N GLN A 123 16.23 8.89 -5.66
CA GLN A 123 16.95 8.29 -4.53
C GLN A 123 15.99 7.58 -3.57
N VAL A 124 14.86 8.22 -3.22
CA VAL A 124 13.78 7.60 -2.44
C VAL A 124 13.27 6.33 -3.13
N THR A 125 12.89 6.42 -4.40
CA THR A 125 12.36 5.27 -5.14
C THR A 125 13.38 4.13 -5.21
N ARG A 126 14.66 4.43 -5.45
CA ARG A 126 15.72 3.42 -5.48
C ARG A 126 15.88 2.72 -4.14
N CYS A 127 15.90 3.48 -3.03
CA CYS A 127 15.99 2.92 -1.69
C CYS A 127 14.81 1.99 -1.40
N VAL A 128 13.59 2.46 -1.67
CA VAL A 128 12.36 1.70 -1.40
C VAL A 128 12.30 0.42 -2.23
N LEU A 129 12.60 0.47 -3.53
CA LEU A 129 12.59 -0.73 -4.37
C LEU A 129 13.66 -1.74 -3.93
N SER A 130 14.87 -1.28 -3.60
CA SER A 130 15.91 -2.16 -3.06
C SER A 130 15.46 -2.82 -1.75
N LEU A 131 14.85 -2.05 -0.86
CA LEU A 131 14.32 -2.56 0.41
C LEU A 131 13.21 -3.60 0.20
N LEU A 132 12.26 -3.34 -0.70
CA LEU A 132 11.18 -4.28 -1.00
C LEU A 132 11.73 -5.60 -1.55
N LYS A 133 12.73 -5.53 -2.43
CA LYS A 133 13.43 -6.71 -2.95
C LYS A 133 14.10 -7.50 -1.83
N ASP A 134 14.82 -6.83 -0.93
CA ASP A 134 15.50 -7.46 0.21
C ASP A 134 14.51 -8.12 1.18
N LEU A 135 13.40 -7.46 1.48
CA LEU A 135 12.35 -8.00 2.36
C LEU A 135 11.72 -9.24 1.72
N HIS A 136 11.35 -9.16 0.45
CA HIS A 136 10.78 -10.30 -0.23
C HIS A 136 11.75 -11.48 -0.35
N GLN A 137 13.06 -11.25 -0.46
CA GLN A 137 14.05 -12.34 -0.47
C GLN A 137 14.25 -13.00 0.90
N LYS A 138 14.14 -12.25 2.00
CA LYS A 138 14.41 -12.75 3.36
C LYS A 138 13.18 -13.33 4.06
N CYS A 139 12.03 -12.70 3.87
CA CYS A 139 10.77 -13.02 4.55
C CYS A 139 9.61 -13.06 3.54
N THR A 140 9.83 -13.76 2.42
CA THR A 140 8.89 -13.91 1.29
C THR A 140 7.48 -14.24 1.77
N LYS A 141 7.35 -15.33 2.55
CA LYS A 141 6.07 -15.91 2.93
C LYS A 141 5.28 -14.94 3.83
N GLU A 142 5.95 -14.36 4.81
CA GLU A 142 5.32 -13.45 5.76
C GLU A 142 4.98 -12.09 5.11
N MET A 143 5.85 -11.59 4.21
CA MET A 143 5.59 -10.38 3.44
C MET A 143 4.38 -10.54 2.52
N ASP A 144 4.31 -11.64 1.75
CA ASP A 144 3.18 -11.91 0.86
C ASP A 144 1.88 -12.14 1.65
N ALA A 145 1.95 -12.84 2.80
CA ALA A 145 0.78 -13.01 3.66
C ALA A 145 0.27 -11.68 4.23
N TYR A 146 1.19 -10.80 4.64
CA TYR A 146 0.82 -9.50 5.18
C TYR A 146 0.28 -8.57 4.09
N ALA A 147 0.98 -8.45 2.96
CA ALA A 147 0.53 -7.68 1.80
C ALA A 147 -0.82 -8.20 1.26
N GLY A 148 -1.02 -9.52 1.21
CA GLY A 148 -2.29 -10.12 0.83
C GLY A 148 -3.43 -9.75 1.78
N CYS A 149 -3.17 -9.75 3.09
CA CYS A 149 -4.16 -9.29 4.08
C CYS A 149 -4.48 -7.80 3.89
N MET A 150 -3.47 -6.95 3.69
CA MET A 150 -3.64 -5.52 3.49
C MET A 150 -4.41 -5.23 2.20
N TYR A 151 -4.15 -5.98 1.12
CA TYR A 151 -4.91 -5.89 -0.13
C TYR A 151 -6.39 -6.23 0.08
N TYR A 152 -6.68 -7.37 0.74
CA TYR A 152 -8.06 -7.80 0.99
C TYR A 152 -8.83 -6.84 1.90
N ASN A 153 -8.16 -6.25 2.89
CA ASN A 153 -8.76 -5.35 3.88
C ASN A 153 -8.55 -3.86 3.55
N THR A 154 -8.19 -3.51 2.32
CA THR A 154 -8.02 -2.11 1.86
C THR A 154 -7.11 -1.29 2.78
N ASP A 155 -5.95 -1.85 3.10
CA ASP A 155 -4.91 -1.24 3.93
C ASP A 155 -5.35 -0.93 5.39
N GLU A 156 -6.33 -1.69 5.93
CA GLU A 156 -6.75 -1.58 7.33
C GLU A 156 -5.89 -2.44 8.27
N PHE A 157 -5.05 -1.78 9.04
CA PHE A 157 -4.06 -2.42 9.91
C PHE A 157 -4.69 -3.29 11.01
N GLU A 158 -5.82 -2.87 11.59
CA GLU A 158 -6.44 -3.60 12.70
C GLU A 158 -6.91 -5.00 12.30
N LEU A 159 -7.24 -5.19 11.02
CA LEU A 159 -7.68 -6.47 10.49
C LEU A 159 -6.51 -7.41 10.16
N CYS A 160 -5.27 -6.90 10.17
CA CYS A 160 -4.07 -7.64 9.74
C CYS A 160 -2.99 -7.74 10.83
N ARG A 161 -3.32 -7.48 12.10
CA ARG A 161 -2.36 -7.52 13.23
C ARG A 161 -1.66 -8.86 13.42
N LYS A 162 -2.31 -9.97 13.04
CA LYS A 162 -1.69 -11.29 13.10
C LYS A 162 -0.54 -11.41 12.10
N GLN A 163 -0.81 -11.12 10.83
CA GLN A 163 0.18 -11.18 9.74
C GLN A 163 1.30 -10.18 9.98
N GLN A 164 0.97 -8.99 10.50
CA GLN A 164 1.95 -8.00 10.91
C GLN A 164 2.94 -8.56 11.96
N LYS A 165 2.44 -9.21 13.02
CA LYS A 165 3.31 -9.81 14.05
C LYS A 165 4.19 -10.92 13.48
N ASP A 166 3.62 -11.77 12.63
CA ASP A 166 4.34 -12.84 11.96
C ASP A 166 5.48 -12.27 11.08
N PHE A 167 5.19 -11.20 10.32
CA PHE A 167 6.16 -10.48 9.50
C PHE A 167 7.25 -9.78 10.33
N GLU A 168 6.90 -9.03 11.37
CA GLU A 168 7.86 -8.32 12.23
C GLU A 168 8.77 -9.29 13.01
N LYS A 169 8.28 -10.51 13.28
CA LYS A 169 9.09 -11.56 13.89
C LYS A 169 10.09 -12.17 12.90
N ALA A 170 9.67 -12.42 11.66
CA ALA A 170 10.54 -12.97 10.61
C ALA A 170 11.55 -11.93 10.10
N CYS A 171 11.14 -10.67 10.05
CA CYS A 171 11.91 -9.54 9.56
C CYS A 171 11.91 -8.41 10.60
N PRO A 172 12.80 -8.48 11.61
CA PRO A 172 12.90 -7.44 12.62
C PRO A 172 13.39 -6.12 12.03
N LEU A 173 12.94 -5.02 12.63
CA LEU A 173 13.43 -3.67 12.30
C LEU A 173 14.90 -3.56 12.73
N SER A 174 15.75 -3.35 11.75
CA SER A 174 17.21 -3.20 11.86
C SER A 174 17.64 -1.76 11.63
#